data_AF-A0AAW0QP45-F1
#
_entry.id   AF-A0AAW0QP45-F1
#
_cell.length_a   1.000
_cell.length_b   1.000
_cell.length_c   1.000
_cell.angle_alpha   90.00
_cell.angle_beta   90.00
_cell.angle_gamma   90.00
#
_symmetry.space_group_name_H-M   'P 1'
#
loop_
_entity.id
_entity.type
_entity.pdbx_description
1 polymer ?
#
loop_
_entity_poly.entity_id
_entity_poly.type
_entity_poly.pdbx_seq_one_letter_code
_entity_poly.pdbx_strand_id
1 'polypeptide(L)'
;MSLNINRNLSQKSRLSTTPSLLPDRRELGYQPFEYWKGPKPILPRVVQQPIEKANSSTAISARVEEIRLPNSSGYRSTARQHQPTAVHHSTFPIEKVRPNTSLHPALVGTNMGWETPHNAHGGQAGPTSFQVRDANGRVEFITEPPSYDNQELPPRSNMSRYVGVQPWYKRKRTWIISAVVVIVAIIVAVVAGVLVTKANRYPDYTKVNYSLQDTYAGETFFDQFDYFTGFDPAQGFVHYVPKEQAQQLNLTSATEKSAVMKVDTSVGPGSVPDASTGRFSVRVSSKKQYDSGLFIFDVKHTPFGCGTWPALWLVDENEWPKSGEIDVMEAVNKADKGNQMTLHTSDGCDMSVKRKMTGTTLQKDCFNETNSNAGCGVQGNEASYGANYNAAGGGIMAMEWRKEGIRMWQFGRSAIPTDITAKNPDPSSWGVAAADFPNTGCDMGTHFRNQSIIANIDLCGQLTNAVYAESGCPSNCTDFVANNPTAFKDAFWEFGAFEVYKAS
;
A
#
# COMPACT_ATOMS: atom_id res chain seq x y z
N MET A 1 66.25 26.15 -59.54
CA MET A 1 67.26 25.59 -58.62
C MET A 1 66.79 24.20 -58.19
N SER A 2 67.53 23.17 -58.60
CA SER A 2 67.74 21.81 -58.04
C SER A 2 66.56 21.02 -57.42
N LEU A 3 66.12 19.87 -57.98
CA LEU A 3 66.65 18.47 -57.86
C LEU A 3 66.55 17.96 -56.38
N ASN A 4 65.95 16.82 -55.98
CA ASN A 4 65.84 15.42 -56.47
C ASN A 4 64.63 14.74 -55.75
N ILE A 5 63.78 13.87 -56.33
CA ILE A 5 63.93 12.40 -56.66
C ILE A 5 64.26 11.57 -55.38
N ASN A 6 63.48 10.59 -54.88
CA ASN A 6 63.06 9.32 -55.52
C ASN A 6 61.99 8.50 -54.77
N ARG A 7 61.40 7.56 -55.53
CA ARG A 7 60.40 6.48 -55.32
C ARG A 7 60.55 5.54 -54.10
N ASN A 8 59.43 5.00 -53.57
CA ASN A 8 58.98 3.60 -53.84
C ASN A 8 57.64 3.18 -53.18
N LEU A 9 56.97 2.25 -53.87
CA LEU A 9 55.69 1.59 -53.57
C LEU A 9 55.75 0.58 -52.41
N SER A 10 54.67 0.45 -51.64
CA SER A 10 54.02 -0.84 -51.31
C SER A 10 52.72 -0.65 -50.52
N GLN A 11 51.66 -1.31 -50.97
CA GLN A 11 50.35 -1.40 -50.35
C GLN A 11 50.38 -2.10 -48.97
N LYS A 12 49.60 -1.61 -48.02
CA LYS A 12 48.79 -2.47 -47.15
C LYS A 12 47.58 -1.68 -46.62
N SER A 13 46.40 -2.14 -47.03
CA SER A 13 45.10 -1.70 -46.55
C SER A 13 44.94 -1.98 -45.06
N ARG A 14 44.42 -0.99 -44.32
CA ARG A 14 43.69 -1.24 -43.08
C ARG A 14 42.70 -0.10 -42.86
N LEU A 15 41.43 -0.45 -42.81
CA LEU A 15 40.31 0.44 -42.52
C LEU A 15 40.55 1.16 -41.19
N SER A 16 40.54 2.49 -41.24
CA SER A 16 40.49 3.36 -40.06
C SER A 16 39.04 3.77 -39.84
N THR A 17 38.45 3.27 -38.76
CA THR A 17 37.17 3.69 -38.22
C THR A 17 37.29 5.11 -37.66
N THR A 18 36.40 5.99 -38.10
CA THR A 18 36.13 7.33 -37.56
C THR A 18 35.89 7.30 -36.04
N PRO A 19 36.44 8.25 -35.27
CA PRO A 19 36.19 8.34 -33.83
C PRO A 19 34.81 8.95 -33.55
N SER A 20 34.08 8.32 -32.64
CA SER A 20 32.80 8.78 -32.10
C SER A 20 32.98 10.06 -31.29
N LEU A 21 32.28 11.13 -31.66
CA LEU A 21 32.11 12.33 -30.85
C LEU A 21 30.98 12.09 -29.83
N LEU A 22 31.32 11.51 -28.67
CA LEU A 22 30.53 11.60 -27.44
C LEU A 22 31.51 11.78 -26.27
N PRO A 23 31.34 12.79 -25.38
CA PRO A 23 32.26 13.01 -24.27
C PRO A 23 32.16 11.91 -23.19
N ASP A 24 33.29 11.67 -22.53
CA ASP A 24 33.49 10.68 -21.46
C ASP A 24 32.61 10.99 -20.24
N ARG A 25 32.08 9.95 -19.57
CA ARG A 25 31.13 9.98 -18.44
C ARG A 25 31.66 10.64 -17.16
N ARG A 26 32.86 11.23 -17.19
CA ARG A 26 33.51 11.84 -16.02
C ARG A 26 33.68 13.35 -16.12
N GLU A 27 33.31 13.99 -17.23
CA GLU A 27 33.50 15.43 -17.42
C GLU A 27 32.29 16.32 -17.04
N LEU A 28 31.19 15.76 -16.51
CA LEU A 28 30.02 16.54 -16.07
C LEU A 28 30.06 16.96 -14.58
N GLY A 29 31.20 16.86 -13.89
CA GLY A 29 31.35 17.39 -12.52
C GLY A 29 30.40 16.80 -11.48
N TYR A 30 29.79 15.64 -11.77
CA TYR A 30 28.83 14.97 -10.91
C TYR A 30 29.57 14.06 -9.91
N GLN A 31 29.40 14.31 -8.62
CA GLN A 31 29.66 13.29 -7.61
C GLN A 31 28.49 12.30 -7.66
N PRO A 32 28.72 11.00 -7.91
CA PRO A 32 27.67 10.00 -7.76
C PRO A 32 27.22 9.97 -6.30
N PHE A 33 25.96 10.32 -6.04
CA PHE A 33 25.34 10.01 -4.76
C PHE A 33 25.12 8.49 -4.70
N GLU A 34 25.96 7.79 -3.93
CA GLU A 34 25.90 6.34 -3.75
C GLU A 34 24.72 5.97 -2.83
N TYR A 35 23.54 5.79 -3.42
CA TYR A 35 22.42 5.14 -2.75
C TYR A 35 22.54 3.61 -2.84
N TRP A 36 23.69 3.01 -2.48
CA TRP A 36 23.77 1.56 -2.34
C TRP A 36 25.06 1.03 -1.70
N LYS A 37 24.96 0.28 -0.59
CA LYS A 37 26.03 -0.56 -0.02
C LYS A 37 25.71 -2.07 -0.07
N GLY A 38 24.95 -2.51 -1.08
CA GLY A 38 24.76 -3.94 -1.35
C GLY A 38 25.89 -4.54 -2.20
N PRO A 39 25.99 -5.88 -2.30
CA PRO A 39 26.99 -6.54 -3.15
C PRO A 39 26.59 -6.47 -4.62
N LYS A 40 27.39 -5.80 -5.46
CA LYS A 40 27.19 -5.60 -6.92
C LYS A 40 26.65 -6.87 -7.61
N PRO A 41 25.57 -6.78 -8.42
CA PRO A 41 25.09 -7.94 -9.17
C PRO A 41 26.16 -8.41 -10.15
N ILE A 42 26.51 -9.69 -10.07
CA ILE A 42 27.35 -10.34 -11.08
C ILE A 42 26.43 -10.62 -12.28
N LEU A 43 26.55 -9.82 -13.33
CA LEU A 43 25.89 -10.11 -14.61
C LEU A 43 26.51 -11.39 -15.20
N PRO A 44 25.71 -12.38 -15.65
CA PRO A 44 26.25 -13.51 -16.37
C PRO A 44 26.88 -13.04 -17.68
N ARG A 45 28.15 -13.41 -17.88
CA ARG A 45 28.92 -13.14 -19.09
C ARG A 45 28.21 -13.81 -20.27
N VAL A 46 27.71 -13.02 -21.23
CA VAL A 46 27.17 -13.53 -22.49
C VAL A 46 28.29 -14.28 -23.21
N VAL A 47 28.16 -15.61 -23.30
CA VAL A 47 29.00 -16.44 -24.16
C VAL A 47 28.53 -16.19 -25.59
N GLN A 48 29.32 -15.45 -26.37
CA GLN A 48 29.15 -15.40 -27.82
C GLN A 48 29.40 -16.81 -28.38
N GLN A 49 28.35 -17.47 -28.87
CA GLN A 49 28.50 -18.63 -29.74
C GLN A 49 28.81 -18.16 -31.17
N PRO A 50 29.69 -18.84 -31.92
CA PRO A 50 30.05 -18.43 -33.27
C PRO A 50 28.89 -18.67 -34.25
N ILE A 51 28.71 -17.72 -35.16
CA ILE A 51 27.81 -17.83 -36.31
C ILE A 51 28.39 -18.87 -37.28
N GLU A 52 27.78 -20.05 -37.36
CA GLU A 52 27.97 -20.94 -38.50
C GLU A 52 27.10 -20.47 -39.68
N LYS A 53 27.76 -20.22 -40.82
CA LYS A 53 27.11 -19.99 -42.11
C LYS A 53 26.55 -21.31 -42.62
N ALA A 54 25.23 -21.44 -42.70
CA ALA A 54 24.58 -22.48 -43.49
C ALA A 54 23.98 -21.87 -44.76
N ASN A 55 24.70 -22.05 -45.88
CA ASN A 55 24.10 -22.05 -47.22
C ASN A 55 23.30 -23.35 -47.35
N SER A 56 21.99 -23.28 -47.57
CA SER A 56 21.34 -24.25 -48.45
C SER A 56 20.05 -23.67 -49.04
N SER A 57 20.01 -23.72 -50.36
CA SER A 57 18.87 -23.51 -51.22
C SER A 57 17.83 -24.62 -51.02
N THR A 58 16.57 -24.26 -50.76
CA THR A 58 15.44 -25.03 -51.28
C THR A 58 14.20 -24.15 -51.36
N ALA A 59 13.72 -23.96 -52.59
CA ALA A 59 12.47 -23.29 -52.88
C ALA A 59 11.30 -24.20 -52.48
N ILE A 60 10.34 -23.66 -51.73
CA ILE A 60 8.98 -24.22 -51.63
C ILE A 60 8.00 -23.08 -51.91
N SER A 61 7.26 -23.30 -52.99
CA SER A 61 6.18 -22.47 -53.53
C SER A 61 5.04 -22.32 -52.52
N ALA A 62 4.66 -21.08 -52.21
CA ALA A 62 3.40 -20.76 -51.55
C ALA A 62 2.54 -19.93 -52.50
N ARG A 63 1.40 -20.51 -52.88
CA ARG A 63 0.34 -19.90 -53.69
C ARG A 63 -0.18 -18.62 -53.03
N VAL A 64 -0.32 -17.58 -53.85
CA VAL A 64 -1.13 -16.40 -53.56
C VAL A 64 -2.58 -16.76 -53.94
N GLU A 65 -3.49 -16.78 -52.97
CA GLU A 65 -4.93 -16.77 -53.21
C GLU A 65 -5.43 -15.33 -53.05
N GLU A 66 -5.84 -14.74 -54.17
CA GLU A 66 -6.56 -13.48 -54.25
C GLU A 66 -7.97 -13.64 -53.62
N ILE A 67 -8.25 -12.90 -52.56
CA ILE A 67 -9.62 -12.73 -52.06
C ILE A 67 -10.27 -11.59 -52.83
N ARG A 68 -11.26 -11.97 -53.65
CA ARG A 68 -12.11 -11.14 -54.49
C ARG A 68 -13.17 -10.42 -53.63
N LEU A 69 -13.19 -9.09 -53.68
CA LEU A 69 -14.31 -8.27 -53.20
C LEU A 69 -15.46 -8.28 -54.22
N PRO A 70 -16.74 -8.30 -53.80
CA PRO A 70 -17.84 -7.88 -54.64
C PRO A 70 -18.28 -6.43 -54.34
N ASN A 71 -18.24 -5.61 -55.39
CA ASN A 71 -18.97 -4.35 -55.49
C ASN A 71 -20.48 -4.57 -55.42
N SER A 72 -21.20 -3.68 -54.73
CA SER A 72 -22.53 -3.28 -55.18
C SER A 72 -22.81 -1.82 -54.85
N SER A 73 -23.55 -1.22 -55.76
CA SER A 73 -23.79 0.18 -56.04
C SER A 73 -24.88 0.83 -55.17
N GLY A 74 -24.63 2.07 -54.76
CA GLY A 74 -25.51 3.25 -54.79
C GLY A 74 -26.97 3.16 -54.32
N TYR A 75 -27.34 4.01 -53.36
CA TYR A 75 -28.54 4.85 -53.45
C TYR A 75 -28.44 6.11 -52.58
N ARG A 76 -29.08 7.18 -53.06
CA ARG A 76 -29.08 8.57 -52.58
C ARG A 76 -30.00 8.79 -51.37
N SER A 77 -29.59 9.77 -50.55
CA SER A 77 -30.34 10.79 -49.77
C SER A 77 -31.71 10.47 -49.15
N THR A 78 -31.89 10.80 -47.87
CA THR A 78 -32.65 12.00 -47.45
C THR A 78 -32.54 12.22 -45.95
N ALA A 79 -32.43 13.50 -45.58
CA ALA A 79 -32.51 13.99 -44.22
C ALA A 79 -33.97 14.01 -43.74
N ARG A 80 -34.19 13.75 -42.44
CA ARG A 80 -35.25 14.43 -41.69
C ARG A 80 -34.98 14.42 -40.19
N GLN A 81 -35.03 15.62 -39.63
CA GLN A 81 -35.17 15.93 -38.21
C GLN A 81 -36.44 15.28 -37.64
N HIS A 82 -36.38 14.81 -36.40
CA HIS A 82 -37.37 15.19 -35.38
C HIS A 82 -36.81 14.99 -33.97
N GLN A 83 -36.94 16.05 -33.19
CA GLN A 83 -36.73 16.15 -31.75
C GLN A 83 -38.10 15.96 -31.05
N PRO A 84 -38.19 16.01 -29.72
CA PRO A 84 -38.52 14.89 -28.84
C PRO A 84 -39.99 14.88 -28.37
N THR A 85 -40.49 13.71 -27.95
CA THR A 85 -41.74 13.60 -27.17
C THR A 85 -41.47 12.96 -25.82
N ALA A 86 -42.00 13.62 -24.80
CA ALA A 86 -41.85 13.33 -23.41
C ALA A 86 -42.97 12.42 -22.87
N VAL A 87 -42.74 11.92 -21.65
CA VAL A 87 -43.68 11.43 -20.64
C VAL A 87 -44.45 10.15 -20.95
N HIS A 88 -44.10 9.08 -20.25
CA HIS A 88 -45.11 8.22 -19.63
C HIS A 88 -44.66 7.78 -18.24
N HIS A 89 -45.40 8.24 -17.23
CA HIS A 89 -45.49 7.67 -15.91
C HIS A 89 -46.06 6.25 -16.00
N SER A 90 -45.42 5.30 -15.31
CA SER A 90 -46.05 4.05 -14.88
C SER A 90 -45.56 3.72 -13.47
N THR A 91 -46.43 4.03 -12.51
CA THR A 91 -46.40 3.63 -11.10
C THR A 91 -46.96 2.21 -10.95
N PHE A 92 -46.71 1.61 -9.76
CA PHE A 92 -47.27 0.39 -9.15
C PHE A 92 -46.38 -0.88 -9.20
N PRO A 93 -46.41 -1.74 -8.15
CA PRO A 93 -46.60 -1.45 -6.72
C PRO A 93 -45.56 -2.13 -5.81
N ILE A 94 -45.52 -1.65 -4.57
CA ILE A 94 -44.82 -2.23 -3.42
C ILE A 94 -45.57 -3.49 -2.99
N GLU A 95 -44.89 -4.64 -2.92
CA GLU A 95 -45.40 -5.83 -2.24
C GLU A 95 -44.51 -6.20 -1.05
N LYS A 96 -45.10 -6.07 0.14
CA LYS A 96 -44.58 -6.55 1.42
C LYS A 96 -44.73 -8.07 1.46
N VAL A 97 -43.65 -8.79 1.74
CA VAL A 97 -43.72 -10.19 2.20
C VAL A 97 -42.85 -10.38 3.44
N ARG A 98 -43.50 -10.70 4.55
CA ARG A 98 -42.99 -11.42 5.73
C ARG A 98 -44.22 -12.09 6.40
N PRO A 99 -44.04 -13.03 7.34
CA PRO A 99 -43.24 -14.27 7.26
C PRO A 99 -44.08 -15.47 7.76
N ASN A 100 -43.65 -16.71 7.53
CA ASN A 100 -43.94 -17.80 8.47
C ASN A 100 -43.11 -19.08 8.20
N THR A 101 -42.35 -19.48 9.22
CA THR A 101 -42.28 -20.82 9.88
C THR A 101 -42.08 -22.06 9.00
N SER A 102 -41.23 -23.05 9.29
CA SER A 102 -40.63 -23.51 10.56
C SER A 102 -39.62 -24.62 10.26
N LEU A 103 -38.51 -24.69 11.01
CA LEU A 103 -38.02 -25.85 11.79
C LEU A 103 -36.51 -25.73 12.09
N HIS A 104 -36.23 -25.47 13.37
CA HIS A 104 -34.96 -25.60 14.11
C HIS A 104 -34.78 -27.05 14.61
N PRO A 105 -33.63 -27.54 15.14
CA PRO A 105 -32.74 -26.88 16.14
C PRO A 105 -31.21 -27.06 15.89
N ALA A 106 -30.30 -26.16 16.27
CA ALA A 106 -29.97 -25.54 17.56
C ALA A 106 -29.51 -26.55 18.64
N LEU A 107 -28.22 -26.91 18.60
CA LEU A 107 -27.52 -27.55 19.71
C LEU A 107 -27.02 -26.46 20.68
N VAL A 108 -27.58 -26.53 21.89
CA VAL A 108 -27.33 -25.69 23.05
C VAL A 108 -26.13 -26.23 23.82
N GLY A 109 -25.27 -25.32 24.29
CA GLY A 109 -24.20 -25.60 25.22
C GLY A 109 -24.74 -26.07 26.59
N THR A 110 -24.17 -27.14 27.11
CA THR A 110 -24.49 -27.65 28.44
C THR A 110 -23.50 -27.10 29.46
N ASN A 111 -23.96 -26.12 30.24
CA ASN A 111 -23.51 -25.89 31.60
C ASN A 111 -23.93 -27.08 32.46
N MET A 112 -22.98 -27.78 33.09
CA MET A 112 -23.28 -28.78 34.11
C MET A 112 -23.37 -28.10 35.48
N GLY A 113 -24.60 -27.76 35.87
CA GLY A 113 -24.98 -27.47 37.25
C GLY A 113 -25.29 -28.77 37.99
N TRP A 114 -24.99 -28.79 39.29
CA TRP A 114 -25.29 -29.89 40.19
C TRP A 114 -26.71 -29.73 40.74
N GLU A 115 -27.57 -30.73 40.54
CA GLU A 115 -28.84 -30.86 41.26
C GLU A 115 -28.96 -32.26 41.87
N THR A 116 -29.17 -32.29 43.19
CA THR A 116 -29.49 -33.47 44.00
C THR A 116 -31.00 -33.75 43.94
N PRO A 117 -31.45 -34.99 43.65
CA PRO A 117 -32.87 -35.33 43.76
C PRO A 117 -33.22 -35.82 45.17
N HIS A 118 -34.28 -35.23 45.72
CA HIS A 118 -35.02 -35.71 46.88
C HIS A 118 -35.78 -37.01 46.58
N ASN A 119 -35.85 -37.86 47.61
CA ASN A 119 -36.63 -39.11 47.69
C ASN A 119 -38.15 -38.92 47.50
N ALA A 120 -38.80 -39.90 46.84
CA ALA A 120 -40.14 -40.38 47.22
C ALA A 120 -40.50 -41.73 46.55
N HIS A 121 -40.63 -42.76 47.40
CA HIS A 121 -41.58 -43.89 47.39
C HIS A 121 -41.62 -44.97 46.27
N GLY A 122 -41.24 -46.20 46.67
CA GLY A 122 -42.20 -47.31 46.89
C GLY A 122 -42.36 -48.40 45.82
N GLY A 123 -41.90 -49.63 46.09
CA GLY A 123 -42.37 -50.86 45.42
C GLY A 123 -41.35 -52.02 45.36
N GLN A 124 -41.54 -53.06 46.18
CA GLN A 124 -40.98 -54.44 46.06
C GLN A 124 -41.56 -55.14 44.80
N ALA A 125 -41.02 -56.19 44.17
CA ALA A 125 -39.81 -57.03 44.26
C ALA A 125 -39.70 -57.89 42.97
N GLY A 126 -38.51 -58.38 42.62
CA GLY A 126 -38.28 -59.45 41.63
C GLY A 126 -36.79 -59.77 41.48
N PRO A 127 -36.34 -61.05 41.53
CA PRO A 127 -34.95 -61.39 41.81
C PRO A 127 -34.07 -61.34 40.55
N THR A 128 -32.95 -60.63 40.62
CA THR A 128 -31.86 -60.74 39.64
C THR A 128 -30.90 -61.84 40.06
N SER A 129 -31.05 -63.02 39.45
CA SER A 129 -30.05 -64.10 39.54
C SER A 129 -28.82 -63.73 38.73
N PHE A 130 -27.63 -63.72 39.34
CA PHE A 130 -26.35 -63.53 38.65
C PHE A 130 -25.65 -64.88 38.45
N GLN A 131 -25.21 -65.17 37.22
CA GLN A 131 -24.44 -66.37 36.90
C GLN A 131 -22.94 -66.10 37.10
N VAL A 132 -22.26 -67.01 37.79
CA VAL A 132 -20.78 -67.01 37.90
C VAL A 132 -20.26 -68.30 37.28
N ARG A 133 -19.25 -68.20 36.41
CA ARG A 133 -18.59 -69.33 35.77
C ARG A 133 -17.23 -69.55 36.40
N ASP A 134 -16.87 -70.81 36.63
CA ASP A 134 -15.52 -71.15 37.06
C ASP A 134 -14.53 -71.18 35.88
N ALA A 135 -13.23 -71.28 36.18
CA ALA A 135 -12.15 -71.21 35.21
C ALA A 135 -12.11 -72.37 34.19
N ASN A 136 -12.97 -73.40 34.35
CA ASN A 136 -13.12 -74.50 33.41
C ASN A 136 -14.49 -74.50 32.69
N GLY A 137 -15.27 -73.42 32.83
CA GLY A 137 -16.45 -73.14 32.02
C GLY A 137 -17.74 -73.83 32.45
N ARG A 138 -17.82 -74.40 33.66
CA ARG A 138 -19.08 -74.92 34.20
C ARG A 138 -19.87 -73.81 34.89
N VAL A 139 -21.19 -73.81 34.68
CA VAL A 139 -22.14 -72.83 35.25
C VAL A 139 -22.78 -73.46 36.48
N GLU A 140 -22.54 -72.89 37.65
CA GLU A 140 -23.18 -73.31 38.90
C GLU A 140 -24.22 -72.24 39.30
N PHE A 141 -25.46 -72.66 39.56
CA PHE A 141 -26.55 -71.77 39.96
C PHE A 141 -26.55 -71.63 41.48
N ILE A 142 -26.07 -70.49 42.00
CA ILE A 142 -26.11 -70.17 43.43
C ILE A 142 -27.48 -69.54 43.73
N THR A 143 -28.37 -70.27 44.40
CA THR A 143 -29.74 -69.80 44.70
C THR A 143 -29.94 -69.24 46.11
N GLU A 144 -28.90 -69.06 46.93
CA GLU A 144 -29.02 -68.39 48.24
C GLU A 144 -27.76 -67.56 48.57
N PRO A 145 -27.90 -66.35 49.14
CA PRO A 145 -26.75 -65.55 49.56
C PRO A 145 -26.03 -66.23 50.74
N PRO A 146 -24.68 -66.22 50.79
CA PRO A 146 -23.95 -66.82 51.91
C PRO A 146 -24.28 -66.10 53.22
N SER A 147 -24.51 -66.91 54.25
CA SER A 147 -24.67 -66.48 55.64
C SER A 147 -23.49 -65.61 56.06
N TYR A 148 -23.76 -64.36 56.47
CA TYR A 148 -22.77 -63.53 57.13
C TYR A 148 -22.48 -64.13 58.51
N ASP A 149 -21.34 -64.81 58.63
CA ASP A 149 -20.76 -65.10 59.93
C ASP A 149 -20.45 -63.78 60.64
N ASN A 150 -20.92 -63.66 61.88
CA ASN A 150 -20.66 -62.52 62.76
C ASN A 150 -19.17 -62.50 63.11
N GLN A 151 -18.33 -61.97 62.22
CA GLN A 151 -16.98 -61.57 62.59
C GLN A 151 -17.08 -60.31 63.43
N GLU A 152 -16.82 -60.48 64.72
CA GLU A 152 -16.54 -59.41 65.66
C GLU A 152 -15.59 -58.38 65.04
N LEU A 153 -16.06 -57.14 64.94
CA LEU A 153 -15.21 -56.01 64.62
C LEU A 153 -14.13 -55.90 65.72
N PRO A 154 -12.84 -55.74 65.37
CA PRO A 154 -11.79 -55.62 66.37
C PRO A 154 -12.00 -54.36 67.23
N PRO A 155 -11.54 -54.35 68.50
CA PRO A 155 -11.75 -53.24 69.40
C PRO A 155 -11.15 -51.94 68.84
N ARG A 156 -11.85 -50.84 69.07
CA ARG A 156 -11.52 -49.46 68.65
C ARG A 156 -10.25 -48.89 69.30
N SER A 157 -9.29 -49.70 69.72
CA SER A 157 -8.16 -49.28 70.56
C SER A 157 -6.78 -49.28 69.89
N ASN A 158 -6.64 -49.65 68.61
CA ASN A 158 -5.33 -49.62 67.93
C ASN A 158 -5.36 -49.09 66.50
N MET A 159 -6.21 -48.10 66.21
CA MET A 159 -5.91 -47.20 65.10
C MET A 159 -4.97 -46.12 65.63
N SER A 160 -3.68 -46.45 65.68
CA SER A 160 -2.65 -45.44 65.54
C SER A 160 -3.00 -44.67 64.27
N ARG A 161 -3.62 -43.49 64.43
CA ARG A 161 -3.49 -42.46 63.41
C ARG A 161 -1.98 -42.27 63.30
N TYR A 162 -1.38 -42.87 62.27
CA TYR A 162 -0.34 -42.17 61.56
C TYR A 162 -1.01 -40.89 61.02
N VAL A 163 -1.19 -39.90 61.91
CA VAL A 163 -1.05 -38.52 61.52
C VAL A 163 0.39 -38.47 61.09
N GLY A 164 0.66 -38.84 59.84
CA GLY A 164 1.85 -38.36 59.18
C GLY A 164 1.75 -36.86 59.38
N VAL A 165 2.53 -36.33 60.32
CA VAL A 165 2.74 -34.90 60.47
C VAL A 165 3.32 -34.53 59.13
N GLN A 166 2.45 -34.12 58.19
CA GLN A 166 2.84 -33.48 56.96
C GLN A 166 3.82 -32.42 57.43
N PRO A 167 5.12 -32.54 57.11
CA PRO A 167 6.11 -31.72 57.75
C PRO A 167 5.70 -30.26 57.59
N TRP A 168 5.82 -29.44 58.63
CA TRP A 168 5.42 -28.03 58.59
C TRP A 168 6.03 -27.29 57.38
N TYR A 169 7.16 -27.79 56.84
CA TYR A 169 7.78 -27.32 55.60
C TYR A 169 6.92 -27.55 54.35
N LYS A 170 6.10 -28.61 54.25
CA LYS A 170 5.21 -28.88 53.10
C LYS A 170 4.06 -27.89 53.04
N ARG A 171 3.43 -27.56 54.19
CA ARG A 171 2.46 -26.46 54.28
C ARG A 171 3.08 -25.13 53.88
N LYS A 172 4.28 -24.81 54.39
CA LYS A 172 4.99 -23.59 53.98
C LYS A 172 5.36 -23.58 52.50
N ARG A 173 5.75 -24.72 51.93
CA ARG A 173 6.04 -24.86 50.49
C ARG A 173 4.78 -24.64 49.65
N THR A 174 3.63 -25.16 50.06
CA THR A 174 2.35 -24.87 49.39
C THR A 174 1.96 -23.40 49.50
N TRP A 175 2.09 -22.78 50.68
CA TRP A 175 1.85 -21.34 50.86
C TRP A 175 2.80 -20.46 50.04
N ILE A 176 4.08 -20.86 49.93
CA ILE A 176 5.06 -20.18 49.08
C ILE A 176 4.68 -20.33 47.61
N ILE A 177 4.30 -21.53 47.14
CA ILE A 177 3.86 -21.76 45.76
C ILE A 177 2.59 -20.94 45.48
N SER A 178 1.60 -20.95 46.36
CA SER A 178 0.38 -20.14 46.21
C SER A 178 0.69 -18.65 46.20
N ALA A 179 1.58 -18.17 47.07
CA ALA A 179 2.01 -16.78 47.08
C ALA A 179 2.74 -16.39 45.79
N VAL A 180 3.62 -17.25 45.28
CA VAL A 180 4.29 -17.05 43.99
C VAL A 180 3.27 -17.00 42.85
N VAL A 181 2.30 -17.91 42.82
CA VAL A 181 1.23 -17.91 41.80
C VAL A 181 0.40 -16.62 41.86
N VAL A 182 0.06 -16.13 43.06
CA VAL A 182 -0.66 -14.87 43.24
C VAL A 182 0.19 -13.69 42.77
N ILE A 183 1.48 -13.65 43.12
CA ILE A 183 2.40 -12.60 42.67
C ILE A 183 2.52 -12.61 41.14
N VAL A 184 2.69 -13.78 40.53
CA VAL A 184 2.75 -13.92 39.08
C VAL A 184 1.44 -13.47 38.43
N ALA A 185 0.29 -13.84 38.99
CA ALA A 185 -1.01 -13.39 38.49
C ALA A 185 -1.18 -11.87 38.57
N ILE A 186 -0.73 -11.24 39.67
CA ILE A 186 -0.72 -9.77 39.81
C ILE A 186 0.21 -9.14 38.77
N ILE A 187 1.42 -9.67 38.59
CA ILE A 187 2.37 -9.16 37.58
C ILE A 187 1.74 -9.24 36.19
N VAL A 188 1.15 -10.39 35.83
CA VAL A 188 0.48 -10.57 34.54
C VAL A 188 -0.67 -9.58 34.37
N ALA A 189 -1.51 -9.38 35.40
CA ALA A 189 -2.61 -8.42 35.35
C ALA A 189 -2.12 -6.97 35.19
N VAL A 190 -1.05 -6.58 35.90
CA VAL A 190 -0.44 -5.25 35.80
C VAL A 190 0.18 -5.04 34.41
N VAL A 191 0.95 -6.02 33.92
CA VAL A 191 1.57 -5.96 32.59
C VAL A 191 0.48 -5.87 31.50
N ALA A 192 -0.56 -6.70 31.58
CA ALA A 192 -1.69 -6.63 30.66
C ALA A 192 -2.37 -5.26 30.71
N GLY A 193 -2.63 -4.71 31.90
CA GLY A 193 -3.20 -3.38 32.07
C GLY A 193 -2.35 -2.26 31.46
N VAL A 194 -1.02 -2.31 31.65
CA VAL A 194 -0.08 -1.35 31.07
C VAL A 194 -0.05 -1.47 29.54
N LEU A 195 0.00 -2.68 28.99
CA LEU A 195 0.00 -2.90 27.55
C LEU A 195 -1.30 -2.42 26.90
N VAL A 196 -2.46 -2.72 27.50
CA VAL A 196 -3.77 -2.23 27.03
C VAL A 196 -3.83 -0.70 27.11
N THR A 197 -3.32 -0.10 28.18
CA THR A 197 -3.29 1.36 28.32
C THR A 197 -2.39 1.99 27.27
N LYS A 198 -1.18 1.44 27.04
CA LYS A 198 -0.23 1.92 26.03
C LYS A 198 -0.82 1.83 24.62
N ALA A 199 -1.42 0.69 24.28
CA ALA A 199 -2.04 0.46 22.97
C ALA A 199 -3.24 1.38 22.71
N ASN A 200 -3.94 1.83 23.75
CA ASN A 200 -5.10 2.72 23.64
C ASN A 200 -4.78 4.22 23.76
N ARG A 201 -3.51 4.60 23.95
CA ARG A 201 -3.12 6.02 23.95
C ARG A 201 -3.45 6.65 22.60
N TYR A 202 -3.96 7.87 22.65
CA TYR A 202 -4.23 8.68 21.49
C TYR A 202 -3.91 10.12 21.86
N PRO A 203 -3.18 10.87 21.01
CA PRO A 203 -2.88 12.26 21.29
C PRO A 203 -4.16 13.10 21.29
N ASP A 204 -4.15 14.18 22.07
CA ASP A 204 -5.24 15.15 22.07
C ASP A 204 -4.96 16.22 21.00
N TYR A 205 -5.73 16.17 19.92
CA TYR A 205 -5.66 17.17 18.85
C TYR A 205 -6.55 18.36 19.21
N THR A 206 -6.07 19.20 20.11
CA THR A 206 -6.76 20.45 20.44
C THR A 206 -6.83 21.37 19.22
N LYS A 207 -7.89 22.18 19.17
CA LYS A 207 -8.06 23.19 18.14
C LYS A 207 -6.89 24.17 18.17
N VAL A 208 -6.32 24.45 17.01
CA VAL A 208 -5.29 25.46 16.80
C VAL A 208 -5.73 26.33 15.63
N ASN A 209 -5.41 27.61 15.69
CA ASN A 209 -5.70 28.54 14.61
C ASN A 209 -4.58 28.50 13.56
N TYR A 210 -4.96 28.61 12.30
CA TYR A 210 -4.04 28.56 11.18
C TYR A 210 -4.03 29.89 10.43
N SER A 211 -2.84 30.40 10.13
CA SER A 211 -2.64 31.57 9.28
C SER A 211 -1.95 31.17 7.98
N LEU A 212 -2.46 31.66 6.85
CA LEU A 212 -1.88 31.40 5.54
C LEU A 212 -0.42 31.87 5.52
N GLN A 213 0.49 30.98 5.15
CA GLN A 213 1.92 31.22 5.08
C GLN A 213 2.39 31.37 3.63
N ASP A 214 1.99 30.44 2.76
CA ASP A 214 2.38 30.45 1.34
C ASP A 214 1.22 30.02 0.44
N THR A 215 1.27 30.46 -0.82
CA THR A 215 0.34 30.05 -1.86
C THR A 215 1.12 29.78 -3.15
N TYR A 216 0.91 28.60 -3.72
CA TYR A 216 1.42 28.18 -5.02
C TYR A 216 0.21 28.13 -5.96
N ALA A 217 0.05 29.11 -6.84
CA ALA A 217 -1.12 29.23 -7.70
C ALA A 217 -0.82 30.06 -8.95
N GLY A 218 -1.74 30.01 -9.90
CA GLY A 218 -1.72 30.85 -11.09
C GLY A 218 -0.58 30.52 -12.05
N GLU A 219 -0.29 31.45 -12.95
CA GLU A 219 0.73 31.30 -14.00
C GLU A 219 2.14 31.12 -13.41
N THR A 220 2.37 31.58 -12.19
CA THR A 220 3.64 31.48 -11.47
C THR A 220 3.76 30.23 -10.59
N PHE A 221 2.83 29.27 -10.69
CA PHE A 221 2.82 28.06 -9.85
C PHE A 221 4.18 27.36 -9.84
N PHE A 222 4.76 27.13 -11.02
CA PHE A 222 6.03 26.42 -11.17
C PHE A 222 7.28 27.26 -10.85
N ASP A 223 7.15 28.57 -10.61
CA ASP A 223 8.32 29.41 -10.28
C ASP A 223 8.83 29.19 -8.85
N GLN A 224 7.99 28.60 -8.00
CA GLN A 224 8.32 28.22 -6.64
C GLN A 224 8.99 26.83 -6.53
N PHE A 225 9.23 26.16 -7.66
CA PHE A 225 9.83 24.83 -7.71
C PHE A 225 11.11 24.80 -8.54
N ASP A 226 12.00 23.88 -8.17
CA ASP A 226 13.15 23.45 -8.98
C ASP A 226 12.81 22.15 -9.71
N TYR A 227 13.39 21.97 -10.91
CA TYR A 227 13.16 20.79 -11.75
C TYR A 227 14.32 19.81 -11.56
N PHE A 228 14.00 18.60 -11.12
CA PHE A 228 14.99 17.53 -10.97
C PHE A 228 15.31 16.92 -12.34
N THR A 229 16.59 16.65 -12.60
CA THR A 229 17.07 16.06 -13.87
C THR A 229 18.01 14.87 -13.68
N GLY A 230 18.09 14.33 -12.47
CA GLY A 230 18.91 13.17 -12.16
C GLY A 230 18.25 11.86 -12.59
N PHE A 231 18.96 10.76 -12.40
CA PHE A 231 18.35 9.44 -12.45
C PHE A 231 17.33 9.30 -11.33
N ASP A 232 16.23 8.61 -11.62
CA ASP A 232 15.21 8.36 -10.63
C ASP A 232 15.74 7.46 -9.49
N PRO A 233 15.68 7.90 -8.22
CA PRO A 233 16.16 7.11 -7.08
C PRO A 233 15.42 5.77 -6.90
N ALA A 234 14.17 5.69 -7.34
CA ALA A 234 13.33 4.49 -7.27
C ALA A 234 13.52 3.55 -8.49
N GLN A 235 14.52 3.85 -9.33
CA GLN A 235 14.92 3.06 -10.50
C GLN A 235 13.82 2.98 -11.57
N GLY A 236 13.06 4.06 -11.72
CA GLY A 236 12.12 4.25 -12.80
C GLY A 236 12.72 4.24 -14.20
N PHE A 237 11.92 3.80 -15.16
CA PHE A 237 12.15 3.92 -16.61
C PHE A 237 11.67 5.29 -17.12
N VAL A 238 12.26 6.34 -16.55
CA VAL A 238 11.88 7.74 -16.76
C VAL A 238 13.10 8.58 -17.06
N HIS A 239 12.91 9.64 -17.84
CA HIS A 239 13.87 10.74 -17.97
C HIS A 239 13.22 12.02 -17.46
N TYR A 240 13.61 12.47 -16.27
CA TYR A 240 13.17 13.77 -15.78
C TYR A 240 13.87 14.89 -16.53
N VAL A 241 13.10 15.75 -17.18
CA VAL A 241 13.63 16.80 -18.06
C VAL A 241 13.71 18.16 -17.35
N PRO A 242 14.70 19.01 -17.70
CA PRO A 242 14.79 20.37 -17.17
C PRO A 242 13.61 21.23 -17.61
N LYS A 243 13.40 22.38 -16.93
CA LYS A 243 12.28 23.30 -17.17
C LYS A 243 12.13 23.68 -18.65
N GLU A 244 13.23 23.99 -19.33
CA GLU A 244 13.22 24.43 -20.73
C GLU A 244 12.71 23.33 -21.66
N GLN A 245 13.15 22.08 -21.43
CA GLN A 245 12.72 20.93 -22.22
C GLN A 245 11.28 20.53 -21.87
N ALA A 246 10.88 20.62 -20.59
CA ALA A 246 9.50 20.43 -20.17
C ALA A 246 8.57 21.41 -20.91
N GLN A 247 8.94 22.68 -21.04
CA GLN A 247 8.17 23.67 -21.80
C GLN A 247 8.10 23.36 -23.30
N GLN A 248 9.23 22.96 -23.91
CA GLN A 248 9.29 22.60 -25.33
C GLN A 248 8.41 21.39 -25.67
N LEU A 249 8.40 20.39 -24.79
CA LEU A 249 7.56 19.19 -24.91
C LEU A 249 6.15 19.41 -24.33
N ASN A 250 5.84 20.64 -23.87
CA ASN A 250 4.60 21.01 -23.22
C ASN A 250 4.23 20.13 -22.02
N LEU A 251 5.22 19.59 -21.29
CA LEU A 251 5.02 18.71 -20.12
C LEU A 251 4.56 19.48 -18.88
N THR A 252 4.92 20.76 -18.77
CA THR A 252 4.40 21.66 -17.72
C THR A 252 3.79 22.91 -18.31
N SER A 253 2.65 23.33 -17.75
CA SER A 253 1.98 24.58 -18.13
C SER A 253 1.16 25.09 -16.96
N ALA A 254 1.13 26.40 -16.75
CA ALA A 254 0.31 27.02 -15.72
C ALA A 254 -0.53 28.16 -16.30
N THR A 255 -1.73 28.31 -15.76
CA THR A 255 -2.73 29.34 -16.08
C THR A 255 -3.21 29.95 -14.77
N GLU A 256 -4.03 31.00 -14.83
CA GLU A 256 -4.63 31.62 -13.63
C GLU A 256 -5.31 30.61 -12.68
N LYS A 257 -5.87 29.52 -13.21
CA LYS A 257 -6.69 28.58 -12.43
C LYS A 257 -6.09 27.18 -12.32
N SER A 258 -5.06 26.84 -13.10
CA SER A 258 -4.62 25.46 -13.25
C SER A 258 -3.13 25.36 -13.53
N ALA A 259 -2.44 24.45 -12.85
CA ALA A 259 -1.08 24.02 -13.17
C ALA A 259 -1.10 22.55 -13.57
N VAL A 260 -0.57 22.22 -14.74
CA VAL A 260 -0.54 20.88 -15.33
C VAL A 260 0.89 20.38 -15.40
N MET A 261 1.09 19.12 -15.02
CA MET A 261 2.35 18.38 -15.20
C MET A 261 2.04 17.00 -15.76
N LYS A 262 2.65 16.60 -16.88
CA LYS A 262 2.31 15.35 -17.59
C LYS A 262 3.51 14.59 -18.12
N VAL A 263 3.27 13.31 -18.38
CA VAL A 263 4.21 12.42 -19.10
C VAL A 263 4.20 12.72 -20.60
N ASP A 264 5.34 12.56 -21.25
CA ASP A 264 5.43 12.74 -22.70
C ASP A 264 4.62 11.69 -23.47
N THR A 265 3.84 12.19 -24.43
CA THR A 265 3.03 11.39 -25.35
C THR A 265 3.44 11.61 -26.82
N SER A 266 4.52 12.34 -27.07
CA SER A 266 4.95 12.73 -28.42
C SER A 266 6.06 11.84 -28.99
N VAL A 267 6.91 11.24 -28.15
CA VAL A 267 8.00 10.38 -28.60
C VAL A 267 7.62 8.89 -28.54
N GLY A 268 7.89 8.18 -29.63
CA GLY A 268 7.57 6.77 -29.78
C GLY A 268 8.64 6.02 -30.58
N PRO A 269 8.36 4.76 -30.99
CA PRO A 269 9.29 3.97 -31.78
C PRO A 269 9.70 4.69 -33.07
N GLY A 270 11.00 4.91 -33.25
CA GLY A 270 11.56 5.59 -34.42
C GLY A 270 11.72 7.12 -34.28
N SER A 271 11.32 7.71 -33.15
CA SER A 271 11.69 9.09 -32.81
C SER A 271 13.20 9.21 -32.53
N VAL A 272 13.75 10.42 -32.66
CA VAL A 272 15.15 10.70 -32.30
C VAL A 272 15.20 11.97 -31.43
N PRO A 273 15.44 11.85 -30.11
CA PRO A 273 15.49 10.62 -29.33
C PRO A 273 14.12 9.92 -29.23
N ASP A 274 14.12 8.61 -29.04
CA ASP A 274 12.94 7.85 -28.63
C ASP A 274 12.94 7.61 -27.11
N ALA A 275 11.93 6.88 -26.61
CA ALA A 275 11.81 6.52 -25.20
C ALA A 275 12.49 5.18 -24.85
N SER A 276 13.44 4.68 -25.67
CA SER A 276 14.07 3.36 -25.47
C SER A 276 14.91 3.24 -24.19
N THR A 277 15.26 4.37 -23.57
CA THR A 277 16.03 4.42 -22.32
C THR A 277 15.27 5.05 -21.15
N GLY A 278 14.00 5.40 -21.37
CA GLY A 278 13.16 6.11 -20.42
C GLY A 278 12.23 7.07 -21.14
N ARG A 279 11.00 7.21 -20.67
CA ARG A 279 10.04 8.19 -21.22
C ARG A 279 10.17 9.52 -20.49
N PHE A 280 10.05 10.62 -21.22
CA PHE A 280 10.18 11.95 -20.63
C PHE A 280 9.03 12.25 -19.66
N SER A 281 9.39 12.76 -18.50
CA SER A 281 8.47 13.18 -17.45
C SER A 281 9.09 14.32 -16.64
N VAL A 282 8.43 14.74 -15.58
CA VAL A 282 8.86 15.86 -14.74
C VAL A 282 8.77 15.48 -13.27
N ARG A 283 9.76 15.94 -12.50
CA ARG A 283 9.80 15.95 -11.03
C ARG A 283 10.15 17.36 -10.58
N VAL A 284 9.26 17.98 -9.82
CA VAL A 284 9.45 19.32 -9.26
C VAL A 284 9.55 19.25 -7.75
N SER A 285 10.46 20.02 -7.15
CA SER A 285 10.67 20.12 -5.71
C SER A 285 10.55 21.58 -5.26
N SER A 286 9.77 21.86 -4.22
CA SER A 286 9.57 23.24 -3.78
C SER A 286 10.87 23.82 -3.24
N LYS A 287 11.14 25.07 -3.62
CA LYS A 287 12.31 25.82 -3.13
C LYS A 287 12.26 26.05 -1.62
N LYS A 288 11.06 26.16 -1.08
CA LYS A 288 10.81 26.33 0.35
C LYS A 288 10.66 24.97 1.02
N GLN A 289 11.20 24.88 2.22
CA GLN A 289 11.10 23.73 3.11
C GLN A 289 10.21 24.07 4.33
N TYR A 290 9.60 23.03 4.91
CA TYR A 290 8.65 23.14 6.00
C TYR A 290 8.96 22.13 7.13
N ASP A 291 8.71 22.52 8.38
CA ASP A 291 8.91 21.68 9.57
C ASP A 291 7.60 21.25 10.26
N SER A 292 6.48 21.87 9.87
CA SER A 292 5.13 21.60 10.34
C SER A 292 4.16 22.49 9.58
N GLY A 293 2.88 22.21 9.68
CA GLY A 293 1.85 23.08 9.10
C GLY A 293 0.58 22.34 8.75
N LEU A 294 -0.34 23.08 8.15
CA LEU A 294 -1.50 22.54 7.47
C LEU A 294 -1.36 22.84 5.98
N PHE A 295 -1.34 21.79 5.18
CA PHE A 295 -1.14 21.83 3.74
C PHE A 295 -2.46 21.50 3.07
N ILE A 296 -2.91 22.37 2.18
CA ILE A 296 -4.13 22.20 1.39
C ILE A 296 -3.71 22.11 -0.07
N PHE A 297 -3.88 20.92 -0.66
CA PHE A 297 -3.59 20.67 -2.06
C PHE A 297 -4.90 20.56 -2.84
N ASP A 298 -5.17 21.52 -3.72
CA ASP A 298 -6.26 21.42 -4.69
C ASP A 298 -5.81 20.57 -5.89
N VAL A 299 -6.32 19.34 -5.97
CA VAL A 299 -5.97 18.36 -7.00
C VAL A 299 -7.21 18.10 -7.86
N LYS A 300 -7.19 18.54 -9.11
CA LYS A 300 -8.31 18.40 -10.05
C LYS A 300 -8.22 17.11 -10.86
N HIS A 301 -7.00 16.66 -11.14
CA HIS A 301 -6.73 15.43 -11.89
C HIS A 301 -5.46 14.76 -11.36
N THR A 302 -5.49 13.44 -11.21
CA THR A 302 -4.35 12.60 -10.86
C THR A 302 -3.92 11.75 -12.06
N PRO A 303 -2.61 11.53 -12.30
CA PRO A 303 -2.11 10.62 -13.33
C PRO A 303 -2.53 9.19 -13.06
N PHE A 304 -2.84 8.39 -14.08
CA PHE A 304 -2.96 6.94 -13.91
C PHE A 304 -2.73 6.24 -15.26
N GLY A 305 -2.36 4.96 -15.21
CA GLY A 305 -2.13 4.14 -16.40
C GLY A 305 -1.10 3.06 -16.17
N CYS A 306 -1.10 2.02 -16.99
CA CYS A 306 -0.10 0.95 -16.85
C CYS A 306 1.33 1.50 -16.90
N GLY A 307 2.10 1.19 -15.87
CA GLY A 307 3.47 1.66 -15.73
C GLY A 307 3.63 3.04 -15.10
N THR A 308 2.57 3.77 -14.71
CA THR A 308 2.72 5.06 -14.02
C THR A 308 2.94 4.89 -12.52
N TRP A 309 3.82 5.72 -11.93
CA TRP A 309 4.00 5.89 -10.50
C TRP A 309 4.03 7.39 -10.14
N PRO A 310 2.85 8.03 -10.10
CA PRO A 310 2.73 9.41 -9.66
C PRO A 310 2.79 9.55 -8.15
N ALA A 311 3.44 10.62 -7.68
CA ALA A 311 3.48 10.99 -6.28
C ALA A 311 3.35 12.51 -6.08
N LEU A 312 2.57 12.90 -5.07
CA LEU A 312 2.58 14.21 -4.41
C LEU A 312 2.96 13.96 -2.95
N TRP A 313 4.10 14.46 -2.52
CA TRP A 313 4.75 14.01 -1.30
C TRP A 313 5.67 15.09 -0.74
N LEU A 314 6.18 14.86 0.46
CA LEU A 314 7.08 15.75 1.16
C LEU A 314 8.34 14.99 1.58
N VAL A 315 9.51 15.59 1.38
CA VAL A 315 10.80 14.98 1.76
C VAL A 315 11.91 16.03 1.90
N ASP A 316 12.93 15.72 2.69
CA ASP A 316 14.24 16.36 2.62
C ASP A 316 15.21 15.44 1.86
N GLU A 317 15.38 15.69 0.56
CA GLU A 317 16.16 14.82 -0.35
C GLU A 317 17.62 14.64 0.09
N ASN A 318 18.17 15.59 0.84
CA ASN A 318 19.58 15.56 1.28
C ASN A 318 19.80 14.71 2.52
N GLU A 319 18.77 14.51 3.34
CA GLU A 319 18.86 13.84 4.64
C GLU A 319 17.92 12.63 4.75
N TRP A 320 17.35 12.19 3.63
CA TRP A 320 16.53 10.98 3.59
C TRP A 320 17.34 9.75 4.06
N PRO A 321 16.78 8.85 4.90
CA PRO A 321 15.42 8.85 5.47
C PRO A 321 15.36 9.52 6.86
N LYS A 322 16.46 10.11 7.35
CA LYS A 322 16.58 10.65 8.72
C LYS A 322 15.69 11.84 8.99
N SER A 323 15.34 12.59 7.95
CA SER A 323 14.40 13.72 8.00
C SER A 323 13.00 13.33 7.56
N GLY A 324 12.75 12.05 7.28
CA GLY A 324 11.43 11.50 6.97
C GLY A 324 10.93 11.85 5.57
N GLU A 325 9.88 11.13 5.18
CA GLU A 325 9.13 11.25 3.94
C GLU A 325 7.64 11.07 4.24
N ILE A 326 6.81 11.91 3.61
CA ILE A 326 5.37 11.92 3.79
C ILE A 326 4.69 11.85 2.42
N ASP A 327 4.17 10.69 2.07
CA ASP A 327 3.44 10.47 0.82
C ASP A 327 1.98 10.85 1.01
N VAL A 328 1.60 11.96 0.40
CA VAL A 328 0.27 12.56 0.55
C VAL A 328 -0.68 11.98 -0.49
N MET A 329 -0.25 11.90 -1.74
CA MET A 329 -0.95 11.12 -2.74
C MET A 329 0.00 10.31 -3.60
N GLU A 330 -0.11 8.98 -3.53
CA GLU A 330 0.71 8.05 -4.28
C GLU A 330 -0.16 6.91 -4.83
N ALA A 331 0.13 6.47 -6.06
CA ALA A 331 -0.47 5.29 -6.64
C ALA A 331 0.45 4.67 -7.68
N VAL A 332 0.15 3.44 -8.09
CA VAL A 332 0.86 2.77 -9.18
C VAL A 332 -0.10 2.18 -10.21
N ASN A 333 0.41 2.04 -11.44
CA ASN A 333 -0.31 1.46 -12.56
C ASN A 333 -1.68 2.13 -12.77
N LYS A 334 -2.75 1.31 -12.84
CA LYS A 334 -4.12 1.79 -13.11
C LYS A 334 -4.75 2.52 -11.91
N ALA A 335 -4.06 2.57 -10.76
CA ALA A 335 -4.55 3.13 -9.51
C ALA A 335 -5.93 2.57 -9.08
N ASP A 336 -6.18 1.29 -9.33
CA ASP A 336 -7.45 0.62 -9.02
C ASP A 336 -7.71 0.49 -7.51
N LYS A 337 -6.66 0.57 -6.69
CA LYS A 337 -6.75 0.54 -5.22
C LYS A 337 -7.03 1.91 -4.60
N GLY A 338 -6.97 2.99 -5.38
CA GLY A 338 -7.07 4.36 -4.87
C GLY A 338 -5.77 4.89 -4.29
N ASN A 339 -5.87 5.96 -3.51
CA ASN A 339 -4.73 6.70 -2.98
C ASN A 339 -4.03 5.95 -1.85
N GLN A 340 -2.71 5.85 -1.92
CA GLN A 340 -1.86 5.36 -0.84
C GLN A 340 -1.22 6.54 -0.11
N MET A 341 -1.40 6.61 1.21
CA MET A 341 -0.78 7.60 2.09
C MET A 341 0.21 6.90 3.00
N THR A 342 1.48 7.26 2.92
CA THR A 342 2.57 6.50 3.57
C THR A 342 3.53 7.44 4.28
N LEU A 343 4.15 6.95 5.35
CA LEU A 343 5.32 7.60 5.94
C LEU A 343 6.52 6.66 5.86
N HIS A 344 7.68 7.23 5.54
CA HIS A 344 8.97 6.57 5.66
C HIS A 344 9.85 7.36 6.63
N THR A 345 10.54 6.63 7.51
CA THR A 345 11.38 7.22 8.56
C THR A 345 12.65 6.42 8.76
N SER A 346 13.59 6.97 9.53
CA SER A 346 14.58 6.16 10.25
C SER A 346 13.92 5.24 11.30
N ASP A 347 14.66 4.29 11.85
CA ASP A 347 14.20 3.38 12.92
C ASP A 347 13.61 4.14 14.12
N GLY A 348 12.59 3.54 14.77
CA GLY A 348 11.94 4.08 15.97
C GLY A 348 10.53 4.64 15.80
N CYS A 349 9.91 4.46 14.64
CA CYS A 349 8.55 4.94 14.32
C CYS A 349 7.62 3.78 13.96
N ASP A 350 6.68 3.45 14.84
CA ASP A 350 5.72 2.34 14.65
C ASP A 350 4.26 2.78 14.90
N MET A 351 3.38 2.32 14.02
CA MET A 351 1.95 2.61 14.00
C MET A 351 1.11 1.46 14.57
N SER A 352 1.69 0.57 15.39
CA SER A 352 0.96 -0.41 16.20
C SER A 352 0.31 0.22 17.44
N VAL A 353 -0.34 1.35 17.22
CA VAL A 353 -1.01 2.20 18.20
C VAL A 353 -2.46 2.44 17.79
N LYS A 354 -3.25 3.07 18.66
CA LYS A 354 -4.61 3.47 18.31
C LYS A 354 -4.57 4.57 17.24
N ARG A 355 -5.29 4.35 16.15
CA ARG A 355 -5.43 5.29 15.02
C ARG A 355 -6.92 5.56 14.77
N LYS A 356 -7.30 6.79 14.46
CA LYS A 356 -8.68 7.18 14.12
C LYS A 356 -8.73 7.62 12.66
N MET A 357 -8.94 6.65 11.77
CA MET A 357 -8.94 6.89 10.34
C MET A 357 -9.97 6.04 9.60
N THR A 358 -10.38 6.49 8.41
CA THR A 358 -11.30 5.74 7.54
C THR A 358 -10.58 4.81 6.56
N GLY A 359 -9.30 5.06 6.28
CA GLY A 359 -8.47 4.23 5.41
C GLY A 359 -8.06 2.90 6.04
N THR A 360 -7.61 1.98 5.20
CA THR A 360 -7.17 0.63 5.61
C THR A 360 -5.66 0.61 5.81
N THR A 361 -5.19 0.09 6.94
CA THR A 361 -3.73 -0.06 7.17
C THR A 361 -3.14 -1.11 6.24
N LEU A 362 -2.08 -0.74 5.52
CA LEU A 362 -1.26 -1.65 4.72
C LEU A 362 -0.09 -2.19 5.55
N GLN A 363 0.65 -1.27 6.18
CA GLN A 363 1.82 -1.56 6.99
C GLN A 363 1.86 -0.62 8.21
N LYS A 364 2.53 -1.06 9.28
CA LYS A 364 2.59 -0.33 10.55
C LYS A 364 3.98 0.19 10.89
N ASP A 365 5.02 -0.50 10.43
CA ASP A 365 6.39 -0.08 10.63
C ASP A 365 6.77 0.96 9.57
N CYS A 366 7.18 2.15 10.01
CA CYS A 366 7.54 3.25 9.11
C CYS A 366 9.02 3.21 8.71
N PHE A 367 9.83 2.31 9.29
CA PHE A 367 11.26 2.26 9.03
C PHE A 367 11.57 1.83 7.58
N ASN A 368 12.32 2.68 6.87
CA ASN A 368 12.63 2.48 5.46
C ASN A 368 13.45 1.20 5.15
N GLU A 369 14.22 0.67 6.11
CA GLU A 369 15.02 -0.54 5.89
C GLU A 369 14.27 -1.84 6.16
N THR A 370 12.99 -1.77 6.59
CA THR A 370 12.13 -2.95 6.77
C THR A 370 11.13 -3.09 5.63
N ASN A 371 10.61 -4.31 5.46
CA ASN A 371 9.52 -4.62 4.51
C ASN A 371 9.76 -4.09 3.09
N SER A 372 11.01 -4.08 2.62
CA SER A 372 11.41 -3.55 1.31
C SER A 372 11.04 -2.08 1.11
N ASN A 373 11.24 -1.25 2.14
CA ASN A 373 10.88 0.18 2.15
C ASN A 373 9.38 0.41 1.90
N ALA A 374 8.50 -0.45 2.42
CA ALA A 374 7.06 -0.25 2.27
C ALA A 374 6.53 0.95 3.08
N GLY A 375 7.28 1.40 4.10
CA GLY A 375 6.83 2.41 5.05
C GLY A 375 5.55 1.97 5.79
N CYS A 376 4.97 2.88 6.55
CA CYS A 376 3.70 2.61 7.22
C CYS A 376 2.54 3.17 6.39
N GLY A 377 2.05 2.38 5.43
CA GLY A 377 1.02 2.81 4.48
C GLY A 377 -0.42 2.70 5.00
N VAL A 378 -1.28 3.61 4.51
CA VAL A 378 -2.74 3.57 4.63
C VAL A 378 -3.35 3.71 3.24
N GLN A 379 -4.19 2.74 2.87
CA GLN A 379 -4.92 2.73 1.61
C GLN A 379 -6.26 3.45 1.77
N GLY A 380 -6.52 4.43 0.90
CA GLY A 380 -7.82 5.06 0.71
C GLY A 380 -8.83 4.14 0.00
N ASN A 381 -10.02 4.65 -0.30
CA ASN A 381 -10.98 3.91 -1.12
C ASN A 381 -10.63 3.98 -2.61
N GLU A 382 -11.19 3.11 -3.45
CA GLU A 382 -10.88 3.09 -4.90
C GLU A 382 -11.24 4.39 -5.63
N ALA A 383 -12.18 5.19 -5.11
CA ALA A 383 -12.56 6.48 -5.68
C ALA A 383 -11.63 7.64 -5.29
N SER A 384 -10.65 7.39 -4.43
CA SER A 384 -9.70 8.41 -3.94
C SER A 384 -8.54 8.69 -4.90
N TYR A 385 -8.43 7.97 -6.02
CA TYR A 385 -7.40 8.26 -7.01
C TYR A 385 -7.84 7.79 -8.42
N GLY A 386 -7.14 8.25 -9.45
CA GLY A 386 -7.28 7.76 -10.81
C GLY A 386 -8.61 8.14 -11.46
N ALA A 387 -9.12 7.27 -12.34
CA ALA A 387 -10.26 7.56 -13.20
C ALA A 387 -11.51 8.05 -12.45
N ASN A 388 -11.85 7.43 -11.31
CA ASN A 388 -13.02 7.78 -10.52
C ASN A 388 -12.87 9.17 -9.86
N TYR A 389 -11.68 9.45 -9.30
CA TYR A 389 -11.37 10.74 -8.72
C TYR A 389 -11.42 11.85 -9.78
N ASN A 390 -10.83 11.59 -10.95
CA ASN A 390 -10.78 12.52 -12.07
C ASN A 390 -12.18 12.80 -12.65
N ALA A 391 -13.01 11.76 -12.81
CA ALA A 391 -14.39 11.90 -13.28
C ALA A 391 -15.27 12.73 -12.32
N ALA A 392 -14.95 12.73 -11.03
CA ALA A 392 -15.63 13.56 -10.03
C ALA A 392 -15.10 15.02 -9.96
N GLY A 393 -14.15 15.40 -10.81
CA GLY A 393 -13.51 16.73 -10.80
C GLY A 393 -12.45 16.89 -9.70
N GLY A 394 -11.90 15.78 -9.23
CA GLY A 394 -10.89 15.72 -8.17
C GLY A 394 -11.42 16.20 -6.82
N GLY A 395 -10.60 16.95 -6.09
CA GLY A 395 -10.92 17.41 -4.74
C GLY A 395 -9.78 18.11 -4.03
N ILE A 396 -9.85 18.12 -2.70
CA ILE A 396 -8.83 18.66 -1.80
C ILE A 396 -8.18 17.52 -1.04
N MET A 397 -6.85 17.49 -1.07
CA MET A 397 -6.06 16.68 -0.16
C MET A 397 -5.46 17.59 0.90
N ALA A 398 -5.86 17.41 2.15
CA ALA A 398 -5.41 18.21 3.28
C ALA A 398 -4.51 17.38 4.19
N MET A 399 -3.33 17.89 4.52
CA MET A 399 -2.40 17.24 5.45
C MET A 399 -2.09 18.19 6.60
N GLU A 400 -2.37 17.76 7.82
CA GLU A 400 -1.98 18.44 9.04
C GLU A 400 -0.77 17.73 9.67
N TRP A 401 0.34 18.43 9.77
CA TRP A 401 1.57 17.95 10.40
C TRP A 401 1.87 18.77 11.66
N ARG A 402 1.81 18.11 12.82
CA ARG A 402 2.08 18.67 14.15
C ARG A 402 2.95 17.73 14.97
N LYS A 403 3.34 18.17 16.17
CA LYS A 403 4.02 17.32 17.17
C LYS A 403 3.17 16.14 17.61
N GLU A 404 1.83 16.27 17.61
CA GLU A 404 0.89 15.21 17.99
C GLU A 404 0.82 14.08 16.95
N GLY A 405 1.18 14.36 15.68
CA GLY A 405 1.13 13.40 14.59
C GLY A 405 0.89 14.06 13.24
N ILE A 406 0.77 13.22 12.22
CA ILE A 406 0.40 13.62 10.85
C ILE A 406 -0.98 13.05 10.55
N ARG A 407 -1.91 13.91 10.13
CA ARG A 407 -3.28 13.52 9.75
C ARG A 407 -3.59 14.01 8.35
N MET A 408 -4.31 13.19 7.60
CA MET A 408 -4.60 13.44 6.20
C MET A 408 -6.09 13.26 5.93
N TRP A 409 -6.72 14.23 5.26
CA TRP A 409 -8.11 14.18 4.82
C TRP A 409 -8.18 14.33 3.32
N GLN A 410 -9.15 13.65 2.72
CA GLN A 410 -9.41 13.76 1.30
C GLN A 410 -10.89 14.06 1.08
N PHE A 411 -11.17 15.26 0.58
CA PHE A 411 -12.51 15.73 0.30
C PHE A 411 -12.75 15.71 -1.21
N GLY A 412 -13.82 15.03 -1.65
CA GLY A 412 -14.25 15.13 -3.05
C GLY A 412 -14.67 16.56 -3.39
N ARG A 413 -14.60 16.94 -4.67
CA ARG A 413 -14.89 18.31 -5.13
C ARG A 413 -16.21 18.90 -4.63
N SER A 414 -17.25 18.07 -4.51
CA SER A 414 -18.59 18.47 -4.05
C SER A 414 -18.76 18.54 -2.53
N ALA A 415 -17.74 18.10 -1.77
CA ALA A 415 -17.78 17.96 -0.32
C ALA A 415 -16.63 18.72 0.37
N ILE A 416 -16.06 19.72 -0.29
CA ILE A 416 -14.99 20.56 0.30
C ILE A 416 -15.57 21.37 1.46
N PRO A 417 -14.99 21.28 2.67
CA PRO A 417 -15.37 22.10 3.82
C PRO A 417 -15.34 23.60 3.51
N THR A 418 -16.36 24.33 3.96
CA THR A 418 -16.54 25.76 3.64
C THR A 418 -15.44 26.64 4.21
N ASP A 419 -14.88 26.25 5.35
CA ASP A 419 -13.77 26.92 6.03
C ASP A 419 -12.47 26.89 5.20
N ILE A 420 -12.22 25.81 4.44
CA ILE A 420 -11.13 25.74 3.45
C ILE A 420 -11.37 26.76 2.34
N THR A 421 -12.57 26.80 1.75
CA THR A 421 -12.88 27.76 0.67
C THR A 421 -12.89 29.21 1.16
N ALA A 422 -13.14 29.43 2.45
CA ALA A 422 -13.06 30.74 3.11
C ALA A 422 -11.63 31.11 3.56
N LYS A 423 -10.62 30.28 3.27
CA LYS A 423 -9.22 30.46 3.69
C LYS A 423 -9.02 30.60 5.19
N ASN A 424 -9.85 29.93 5.98
CA ASN A 424 -9.76 29.88 7.44
C ASN A 424 -9.95 28.43 7.92
N PRO A 425 -9.07 27.50 7.51
CA PRO A 425 -9.27 26.08 7.74
C PRO A 425 -9.19 25.69 9.23
N ASP A 426 -10.11 24.83 9.67
CA ASP A 426 -10.22 24.29 11.01
C ASP A 426 -10.34 22.74 10.98
N PRO A 427 -9.21 22.03 11.03
CA PRO A 427 -9.18 20.56 11.04
C PRO A 427 -9.96 19.91 12.17
N SER A 428 -10.26 20.63 13.28
CA SER A 428 -11.05 20.07 14.38
C SER A 428 -12.52 19.83 14.00
N SER A 429 -12.99 20.45 12.91
CA SER A 429 -14.37 20.34 12.42
C SER A 429 -14.56 19.31 11.29
N TRP A 430 -13.48 18.79 10.71
CA TRP A 430 -13.53 17.95 9.49
C TRP A 430 -13.89 16.49 9.74
N GLY A 431 -13.97 16.06 11.00
CA GLY A 431 -14.27 14.68 11.36
C GLY A 431 -13.06 13.75 11.24
N VAL A 432 -13.33 12.47 10.97
CA VAL A 432 -12.31 11.41 10.96
C VAL A 432 -11.42 11.54 9.73
N ALA A 433 -10.10 11.47 9.92
CA ALA A 433 -9.11 11.57 8.85
C ALA A 433 -9.14 10.34 7.92
N ALA A 434 -8.69 10.50 6.68
CA ALA A 434 -8.45 9.39 5.76
C ALA A 434 -7.27 8.52 6.23
N ALA A 435 -6.19 9.15 6.69
CA ALA A 435 -5.06 8.51 7.36
C ALA A 435 -4.64 9.29 8.61
N ASP A 436 -4.21 8.57 9.64
CA ASP A 436 -3.87 9.15 10.95
C ASP A 436 -2.60 8.49 11.50
N PHE A 437 -1.53 9.25 11.66
CA PHE A 437 -0.21 8.81 12.11
C PHE A 437 0.16 9.51 13.42
N PRO A 438 -0.35 9.02 14.56
CA PRO A 438 -0.20 9.68 15.85
C PRO A 438 1.19 9.46 16.44
N ASN A 439 1.63 10.39 17.29
CA ASN A 439 2.96 10.37 17.88
C ASN A 439 3.18 9.34 19.01
N THR A 440 2.17 8.53 19.33
CA THR A 440 2.19 7.64 20.50
C THR A 440 3.14 6.45 20.38
N GLY A 441 3.60 6.16 19.16
CA GLY A 441 4.61 5.16 18.84
C GLY A 441 5.69 5.67 17.89
N CYS A 442 5.73 6.97 17.64
CA CYS A 442 6.61 7.61 16.67
C CYS A 442 6.79 9.09 17.04
N ASP A 443 8.00 9.54 17.35
CA ASP A 443 8.21 10.96 17.65
C ASP A 443 8.35 11.77 16.36
N MET A 444 7.33 12.59 16.07
CA MET A 444 7.29 13.39 14.83
C MET A 444 8.49 14.33 14.73
N GLY A 445 8.96 14.91 15.84
CA GLY A 445 10.04 15.90 15.83
C GLY A 445 11.42 15.30 15.60
N THR A 446 11.60 14.00 15.87
CA THR A 446 12.86 13.30 15.58
C THR A 446 12.92 12.80 14.14
N HIS A 447 11.76 12.43 13.59
CA HIS A 447 11.68 11.78 12.28
C HIS A 447 11.39 12.72 11.12
N PHE A 448 10.74 13.88 11.34
CA PHE A 448 10.34 14.77 10.26
C PHE A 448 10.86 16.19 10.46
N ARG A 449 11.51 16.75 9.44
CA ARG A 449 12.00 18.16 9.40
C ARG A 449 12.37 18.56 7.97
N ASN A 450 12.45 19.87 7.71
CA ASN A 450 12.96 20.48 6.48
C ASN A 450 12.38 19.89 5.18
N GLN A 451 11.09 19.62 5.14
CA GLN A 451 10.45 18.94 4.02
C GLN A 451 10.13 19.90 2.87
N SER A 452 10.60 19.60 1.67
CA SER A 452 10.13 20.21 0.42
C SER A 452 8.93 19.43 -0.12
N ILE A 453 7.98 20.13 -0.74
CA ILE A 453 6.87 19.54 -1.48
C ILE A 453 7.39 19.06 -2.82
N ILE A 454 7.20 17.78 -3.14
CA ILE A 454 7.54 17.17 -4.41
C ILE A 454 6.29 16.72 -5.14
N ALA A 455 6.24 16.99 -6.44
CA ALA A 455 5.32 16.34 -7.34
C ALA A 455 6.10 15.71 -8.51
N ASN A 456 5.84 14.45 -8.81
CA ASN A 456 6.43 13.76 -9.96
C ASN A 456 5.47 12.74 -10.59
N ILE A 457 5.87 12.26 -11.77
CA ILE A 457 5.30 11.07 -12.38
C ILE A 457 6.47 10.17 -12.79
N ASP A 458 6.81 9.21 -11.94
CA ASP A 458 7.75 8.16 -12.30
C ASP A 458 7.05 7.12 -13.20
N LEU A 459 7.84 6.30 -13.88
CA LEU A 459 7.36 5.25 -14.78
C LEU A 459 8.10 3.94 -14.49
N CYS A 460 7.38 2.86 -14.30
CA CYS A 460 7.93 1.60 -13.78
C CYS A 460 8.58 1.83 -12.39
N GLY A 461 9.82 1.40 -12.18
CA GLY A 461 10.45 1.47 -10.87
C GLY A 461 10.02 0.35 -9.94
N GLN A 462 10.63 0.32 -8.76
CA GLN A 462 10.54 -0.81 -7.82
C GLN A 462 9.10 -1.13 -7.41
N LEU A 463 8.32 -0.13 -6.99
CA LEU A 463 6.94 -0.33 -6.51
C LEU A 463 6.00 -0.75 -7.64
N THR A 464 6.04 -0.04 -8.77
CA THR A 464 5.19 -0.36 -9.93
C THR A 464 5.43 -1.76 -10.47
N ASN A 465 6.71 -2.15 -10.58
CA ASN A 465 7.09 -3.45 -11.12
C ASN A 465 6.65 -4.59 -10.19
N ALA A 466 6.62 -4.37 -8.88
CA ALA A 466 6.18 -5.39 -7.91
C ALA A 466 4.72 -5.83 -8.13
N VAL A 467 3.86 -4.93 -8.63
CA VAL A 467 2.42 -5.18 -8.82
C VAL A 467 1.94 -5.02 -10.26
N TYR A 468 2.86 -4.90 -11.24
CA TYR A 468 2.53 -4.61 -12.64
C TYR A 468 1.63 -5.68 -13.28
N ALA A 469 2.01 -6.95 -13.12
CA ALA A 469 1.25 -8.07 -13.69
C ALA A 469 -0.14 -8.21 -13.03
N GLU A 470 -0.21 -8.05 -11.70
CA GLU A 470 -1.45 -8.11 -10.92
C GLU A 470 -2.42 -6.97 -11.27
N SER A 471 -1.87 -5.81 -11.66
CA SER A 471 -2.64 -4.68 -12.17
C SER A 471 -3.29 -4.96 -13.55
N GLY A 472 -3.04 -6.13 -14.15
CA GLY A 472 -3.54 -6.52 -15.46
C GLY A 472 -2.96 -5.68 -16.60
N CYS A 473 -1.69 -5.29 -16.47
CA CYS A 473 -0.99 -4.51 -17.47
C CYS A 473 -0.29 -5.40 -18.51
N PRO A 474 -0.22 -4.99 -19.78
CA PRO A 474 0.30 -5.81 -20.86
C PRO A 474 1.83 -5.79 -20.92
N SER A 475 2.44 -6.85 -21.45
CA SER A 475 3.90 -6.98 -21.61
C SER A 475 4.67 -6.80 -20.28
N ASN A 476 5.98 -6.52 -20.34
CA ASN A 476 6.71 -5.94 -19.23
C ASN A 476 6.59 -4.41 -19.24
N CYS A 477 6.82 -3.80 -18.07
CA CYS A 477 6.61 -2.37 -17.88
C CYS A 477 7.47 -1.50 -18.81
N THR A 478 8.76 -1.79 -18.94
CA THR A 478 9.69 -0.98 -19.74
C THR A 478 9.31 -0.98 -21.21
N ASP A 479 8.96 -2.14 -21.77
CA ASP A 479 8.53 -2.26 -23.16
C ASP A 479 7.21 -1.53 -23.40
N PHE A 480 6.28 -1.62 -22.45
CA PHE A 480 5.01 -0.89 -22.56
C PHE A 480 5.25 0.62 -22.55
N VAL A 481 6.01 1.12 -21.57
CA VAL A 481 6.32 2.55 -21.43
C VAL A 481 7.08 3.07 -22.64
N ALA A 482 8.10 2.36 -23.14
CA ALA A 482 8.89 2.80 -24.29
C ALA A 482 8.04 2.93 -25.57
N ASN A 483 7.13 2.00 -25.81
CA ASN A 483 6.52 1.82 -27.14
C ASN A 483 5.09 2.36 -27.27
N ASN A 484 4.42 2.77 -26.19
CA ASN A 484 3.00 3.16 -26.22
C ASN A 484 2.77 4.61 -25.73
N PRO A 485 3.27 5.64 -26.44
CA PRO A 485 3.15 7.03 -25.99
C PRO A 485 1.72 7.48 -25.71
N THR A 486 0.76 7.08 -26.54
CA THR A 486 -0.64 7.49 -26.42
C THR A 486 -1.35 6.87 -25.21
N ALA A 487 -0.78 5.83 -24.58
CA ALA A 487 -1.31 5.25 -23.35
C ALA A 487 -1.18 6.19 -22.14
N PHE A 488 -0.30 7.20 -22.22
CA PHE A 488 -0.02 8.15 -21.14
C PHE A 488 -0.83 9.46 -21.25
N LYS A 489 -1.87 9.49 -22.10
CA LYS A 489 -2.74 10.68 -22.25
C LYS A 489 -3.41 11.12 -20.93
N ASP A 490 -3.71 10.16 -20.06
CA ASP A 490 -4.34 10.38 -18.76
C ASP A 490 -3.29 10.39 -17.62
N ALA A 491 -2.00 10.32 -17.96
CA ALA A 491 -0.89 10.39 -17.02
C ALA A 491 -0.45 11.85 -16.81
N PHE A 492 -1.34 12.64 -16.20
CA PHE A 492 -1.07 14.02 -15.83
C PHE A 492 -1.70 14.43 -14.51
N TRP A 493 -0.97 15.28 -13.79
CA TRP A 493 -1.49 16.06 -12.67
C TRP A 493 -2.13 17.34 -13.21
N GLU A 494 -3.29 17.68 -12.65
CA GLU A 494 -3.86 19.02 -12.75
C GLU A 494 -4.09 19.55 -11.33
N PHE A 495 -3.42 20.63 -10.99
CA PHE A 495 -3.50 21.28 -9.68
C PHE A 495 -4.23 22.61 -9.78
N GLY A 496 -4.99 22.96 -8.75
CA GLY A 496 -5.47 24.31 -8.50
C GLY A 496 -4.39 25.12 -7.75
N ALA A 497 -4.67 25.48 -6.51
CA ALA A 497 -3.71 26.11 -5.61
C ALA A 497 -3.18 25.12 -4.56
N PHE A 498 -1.91 25.25 -4.20
CA PHE A 498 -1.41 24.71 -2.93
C PHE A 498 -1.32 25.85 -1.93
N GLU A 499 -1.91 25.66 -0.75
CA GLU A 499 -1.87 26.63 0.33
C GLU A 499 -1.26 25.97 1.56
N VAL A 500 -0.22 26.61 2.11
CA VAL A 500 0.42 26.15 3.34
C VAL A 500 0.10 27.14 4.45
N TYR A 501 -0.40 26.62 5.57
CA TYR A 501 -0.77 27.39 6.73
C TYR A 501 0.13 27.01 7.91
N LYS A 502 0.52 28.02 8.67
CA LYS A 502 1.27 27.86 9.91
C LYS A 502 0.32 27.96 11.10
N ALA A 503 0.54 27.11 12.11
CA ALA A 503 -0.14 27.25 13.40
C ALA A 503 0.24 28.60 14.05
N SER A 504 -0.79 29.36 14.45
CA SER A 504 -0.65 30.68 15.09
C SER A 504 -0.43 30.59 16.60
#